data_AF-A0A7J7BTI5-F1
#
_entry.id   AF-A0A7J7BTI5-F1
#
_cell.length_a   1.000
_cell.length_b   1.000
_cell.length_c   1.000
_cell.angle_alpha   90.00
_cell.angle_beta   90.00
_cell.angle_gamma   90.00
#
_symmetry.space_group_name_H-M   'P 1'
#
loop_
_entity.id
_entity.type
_entity.pdbx_description
1 polymer ?
#
loop_
_entity_poly.entity_id
_entity_poly.type
_entity_poly.pdbx_seq_one_letter_code
_entity_poly.pdbx_strand_id
1 'polypeptide(L)'
;MRNLAMYFVSAIKEDLLVEVLDHRVVKASNFEQVKEVAMLARRCVKVKGEERPSMKEVAYKLEGLRAEGDHEHHPWFSDLYPEESKVFLTKPTIASDPGDPGNTCSSSSSTTAYFSMNNMEIEAVSGR
;
A
#
# COMPACT_ATOMS: atom_id res chain seq x y z
N MET A 1 -23.45 -18.69 -4.37
CA MET A 1 -22.43 -18.60 -3.30
C MET A 1 -22.34 -17.15 -2.85
N ARG A 2 -22.51 -16.86 -1.55
CA ARG A 2 -22.37 -15.52 -0.98
C ARG A 2 -21.00 -15.47 -0.30
N ASN A 3 -20.09 -14.67 -0.83
CA ASN A 3 -18.78 -14.43 -0.20
C ASN A 3 -18.83 -13.14 0.62
N LEU A 4 -17.80 -12.92 1.45
CA LEU A 4 -17.73 -11.77 2.33
C LEU A 4 -17.76 -10.43 1.57
N ALA A 5 -17.12 -10.35 0.40
CA ALA A 5 -17.11 -9.13 -0.41
C ALA A 5 -18.52 -8.77 -0.91
N MET A 6 -19.30 -9.75 -1.38
CA MET A 6 -20.69 -9.53 -1.78
C MET A 6 -21.56 -9.11 -0.59
N TYR A 7 -21.36 -9.74 0.58
CA TYR A 7 -22.06 -9.36 1.80
C TYR A 7 -21.77 -7.91 2.18
N PHE A 8 -20.50 -7.53 2.21
CA PHE A 8 -20.05 -6.18 2.50
C PHE A 8 -20.64 -5.13 1.54
N VAL A 9 -20.65 -5.42 0.22
CA VAL A 9 -21.25 -4.52 -0.78
C VAL A 9 -22.75 -4.35 -0.54
N SER A 10 -23.48 -5.42 -0.20
CA SER A 10 -24.90 -5.34 0.16
C SER A 10 -25.12 -4.53 1.43
N ALA A 11 -24.38 -4.81 2.49
CA ALA A 11 -24.51 -4.10 3.77
C ALA A 11 -24.32 -2.59 3.60
N ILE A 12 -23.34 -2.14 2.80
CA ILE A 12 -23.16 -0.71 2.53
C ILE A 12 -24.34 -0.11 1.74
N LYS A 13 -24.94 -0.86 0.81
CA LYS A 13 -26.11 -0.38 0.06
C LYS A 13 -27.35 -0.24 0.94
N GLU A 14 -27.46 -1.10 1.94
CA GLU A 14 -28.56 -1.15 2.90
C GLU A 14 -28.30 -0.26 4.14
N ASP A 15 -27.21 0.53 4.13
CA ASP A 15 -26.75 1.39 5.23
C ASP A 15 -26.45 0.64 6.55
N LEU A 16 -26.17 -0.67 6.45
CA LEU A 16 -25.84 -1.56 7.56
C LEU A 16 -24.33 -1.63 7.82
N LEU A 17 -23.59 -0.56 7.52
CA LEU A 17 -22.13 -0.56 7.65
C LEU A 17 -21.69 -0.83 9.11
N VAL A 18 -22.40 -0.28 10.10
CA VAL A 18 -22.08 -0.49 11.53
C VAL A 18 -22.18 -1.97 11.93
N GLU A 19 -23.13 -2.71 11.36
CA GLU A 19 -23.38 -4.12 11.71
C GLU A 19 -22.31 -5.07 11.20
N VAL A 20 -21.59 -4.67 10.14
CA VAL A 20 -20.53 -5.49 9.53
C VAL A 20 -19.13 -5.13 10.00
N LEU A 21 -18.97 -4.00 10.68
CA LEU A 21 -17.69 -3.55 11.21
C LEU A 21 -17.38 -4.20 12.55
N ASP A 22 -16.10 -4.47 12.79
CA ASP A 22 -15.62 -4.88 14.10
C ASP A 22 -15.88 -3.74 15.10
N HIS A 23 -16.42 -4.08 16.27
CA HIS A 23 -16.70 -3.15 17.38
C HIS A 23 -15.51 -2.23 17.72
N ARG A 24 -14.27 -2.72 17.55
CA ARG A 24 -13.06 -1.92 17.78
C ARG A 24 -12.93 -0.76 16.81
N VAL A 25 -13.30 -0.96 15.54
CA VAL A 25 -13.27 0.08 14.50
C VAL A 25 -14.34 1.13 14.78
N VAL A 26 -15.56 0.70 15.14
CA VAL A 26 -16.66 1.61 15.46
C VAL A 26 -16.35 2.50 16.67
N LYS A 27 -15.62 1.96 17.66
CA LYS A 27 -15.28 2.68 18.89
C LYS A 27 -14.05 3.60 18.76
N ALA A 28 -13.05 3.20 17.98
CA ALA A 28 -11.75 3.87 17.94
C ALA A 28 -11.61 4.91 16.82
N SER A 29 -12.48 4.90 15.81
CA SER A 29 -12.31 5.71 14.61
C SER A 29 -13.45 6.70 14.40
N ASN A 30 -13.16 7.84 13.75
CA ASN A 30 -14.19 8.74 13.27
C ASN A 30 -15.09 7.99 12.27
N PHE A 31 -16.37 7.86 12.59
CA PHE A 31 -17.31 7.09 11.79
C PHE A 31 -17.42 7.61 10.34
N GLU A 32 -17.27 8.92 10.12
CA GLU A 32 -17.31 9.50 8.78
C GLU A 32 -16.10 9.06 7.93
N GLN A 33 -14.91 9.04 8.54
CA GLN A 33 -13.70 8.54 7.89
C GLN A 33 -13.84 7.03 7.57
N VAL A 34 -14.38 6.25 8.51
CA VAL A 34 -14.66 4.82 8.31
C VAL A 34 -15.65 4.62 7.16
N LYS A 35 -16.68 5.46 7.06
CA LYS A 35 -17.65 5.44 5.97
C LYS A 35 -16.99 5.71 4.62
N GLU A 36 -16.13 6.71 4.54
CA GLU A 36 -15.38 7.02 3.31
C GLU A 36 -14.45 5.86 2.88
N VAL A 37 -13.73 5.25 3.83
CA VAL A 37 -12.91 4.06 3.56
C VAL A 37 -13.78 2.89 3.10
N ALA A 38 -14.94 2.66 3.73
CA ALA A 38 -15.86 1.60 3.33
C ALA A 38 -16.41 1.81 1.92
N MET A 39 -16.73 3.05 1.56
CA MET A 39 -17.17 3.43 0.21
C MET A 39 -16.07 3.22 -0.83
N LEU A 40 -14.80 3.48 -0.48
CA LEU A 40 -13.65 3.17 -1.32
C LEU A 40 -13.49 1.65 -1.49
N ALA A 41 -13.52 0.89 -0.40
CA ALA A 41 -13.42 -0.57 -0.42
C ALA A 41 -14.53 -1.21 -1.27
N ARG A 42 -15.77 -0.69 -1.19
CA ARG A 42 -16.91 -1.14 -2.02
C ARG A 42 -16.59 -1.05 -3.51
N ARG A 43 -15.88 -0.01 -3.94
CA ARG A 43 -15.45 0.14 -5.34
C ARG A 43 -14.34 -0.85 -5.70
N CYS A 44 -13.40 -1.10 -4.80
CA CYS A 44 -12.28 -2.03 -5.01
C CYS A 44 -12.73 -3.48 -5.19
N VAL A 45 -13.80 -3.91 -4.52
CA VAL A 45 -14.27 -5.31 -4.54
C VAL A 45 -15.32 -5.61 -5.60
N LYS A 46 -15.53 -4.71 -6.58
CA LYS A 46 -16.44 -4.96 -7.70
C LYS A 46 -16.03 -6.19 -8.51
N VAL A 47 -17.01 -6.94 -8.99
CA VAL A 47 -16.78 -8.18 -9.77
C VAL A 47 -16.04 -7.87 -11.07
N LYS A 48 -16.49 -6.84 -11.77
CA LYS A 48 -15.89 -6.31 -12.98
C LYS A 48 -14.62 -5.52 -12.65
N GLY A 49 -13.49 -5.96 -13.21
CA GLY A 49 -12.18 -5.39 -12.93
C GLY A 49 -12.03 -3.96 -13.46
N GLU A 50 -12.63 -3.69 -14.61
CA GLU A 50 -12.68 -2.40 -15.29
C GLU A 50 -13.44 -1.33 -14.50
N GLU A 51 -14.31 -1.73 -13.57
CA GLU A 51 -15.03 -0.81 -12.69
C GLU A 51 -14.27 -0.52 -11.37
N ARG A 52 -13.15 -1.20 -11.13
CA ARG A 52 -12.32 -0.99 -9.94
C ARG A 52 -11.45 0.24 -10.14
N PRO A 53 -11.27 1.06 -9.09
CA PRO A 53 -10.31 2.16 -9.15
C PRO A 53 -8.89 1.63 -9.36
N SER A 54 -8.06 2.43 -10.02
CA SER A 54 -6.62 2.16 -10.08
C SER A 54 -6.00 2.27 -8.69
N MET A 55 -4.91 1.54 -8.44
CA MET A 55 -4.22 1.61 -7.14
C MET A 55 -3.69 3.02 -6.83
N LYS A 56 -3.37 3.80 -7.88
CA LYS A 56 -2.99 5.21 -7.76
C LYS A 56 -4.14 6.06 -7.19
N GLU A 57 -5.35 5.88 -7.69
CA GLU A 57 -6.54 6.58 -7.16
C GLU A 57 -6.88 6.14 -5.75
N VAL A 58 -6.74 4.84 -5.45
CA VAL A 58 -6.92 4.31 -4.09
C VAL A 58 -5.92 4.94 -3.13
N ALA A 59 -4.64 4.95 -3.47
CA ALA A 59 -3.59 5.56 -2.65
C ALA A 59 -3.84 7.06 -2.42
N TYR A 60 -4.18 7.79 -3.48
CA TYR A 60 -4.49 9.22 -3.40
C TYR A 60 -5.67 9.50 -2.46
N LYS A 61 -6.76 8.74 -2.57
CA LYS A 61 -7.94 8.93 -1.71
C LYS A 61 -7.66 8.56 -0.25
N LEU A 62 -6.87 7.52 0.00
CA LEU A 62 -6.46 7.14 1.37
C LEU A 62 -5.52 8.16 1.99
N GLU A 63 -4.63 8.77 1.21
CA GLU A 63 -3.75 9.83 1.69
C GLU A 63 -4.53 11.07 2.13
N GLY A 64 -5.55 11.47 1.35
CA GLY A 64 -6.48 12.54 1.76
C GLY A 64 -7.21 12.22 3.07
N LEU A 65 -7.76 11.01 3.19
CA LEU A 65 -8.45 10.58 4.42
C LEU A 65 -7.53 10.52 5.62
N ARG A 66 -6.24 10.21 5.43
CA ARG A 66 -5.24 10.23 6.51
C ARG A 66 -4.97 11.66 6.96
N ALA A 67 -4.75 12.58 6.01
CA ALA A 67 -4.46 13.98 6.31
C ALA A 67 -5.63 14.74 6.97
N GLU A 68 -6.87 14.37 6.62
CA GLU A 68 -8.08 14.89 7.27
C GLU A 68 -8.21 14.45 8.75
N GLY A 69 -7.47 13.41 9.16
CA GLY A 69 -7.45 12.86 10.51
C GLY A 69 -6.28 13.34 11.40
N ASP A 70 -5.44 14.26 10.92
CA ASP A 70 -4.16 14.66 11.53
C ASP A 70 -4.27 15.42 12.89
N HIS A 71 -5.39 15.30 13.60
CA HIS A 71 -5.44 15.67 15.02
C HIS A 71 -5.12 14.52 15.98
N GLU A 72 -5.11 13.25 15.54
CA GLU A 72 -4.81 12.14 16.44
C GLU A 72 -3.90 11.11 15.78
N HIS A 73 -2.66 11.07 16.26
CA HIS A 73 -1.67 10.02 15.99
C HIS A 73 -2.28 8.64 16.28
N HIS A 74 -2.84 7.98 15.27
CA HIS A 74 -3.36 6.64 15.44
C HIS A 74 -2.19 5.62 15.49
N PRO A 75 -2.16 4.67 16.43
CA PRO A 75 -1.01 3.78 16.67
C PRO A 75 -0.58 2.89 15.50
N TRP A 76 -1.42 2.75 14.47
CA TRP A 76 -1.18 1.82 13.37
C TRP A 76 -0.22 2.30 12.28
N PHE A 77 0.22 3.56 12.31
CA PHE A 77 1.11 4.12 11.29
C PHE A 77 2.57 4.30 11.73
N SER A 78 2.90 4.01 12.99
CA SER A 78 4.27 4.23 13.50
C SER A 78 5.28 3.17 13.02
N ASP A 79 4.84 1.97 12.63
CA ASP A 79 5.75 0.84 12.38
C ASP A 79 5.97 0.51 10.89
N LEU A 80 5.28 1.18 9.96
CA LEU A 80 5.28 0.80 8.53
C LEU A 80 6.07 1.74 7.60
N TYR A 81 6.70 2.78 8.14
CA TYR A 81 7.56 3.66 7.35
C TYR A 81 8.80 4.04 8.17
N PRO A 82 9.92 3.32 8.01
CA PRO A 82 11.21 3.84 8.46
C PRO A 82 11.41 5.20 7.78
N GLU A 83 11.81 6.21 8.56
CA GLU A 83 12.14 7.59 8.13
C GLU A 83 13.03 7.65 6.86
N GLU A 84 13.73 6.57 6.53
CA GLU A 84 14.66 6.45 5.40
C GLU A 84 13.99 6.57 4.02
N SER A 85 12.67 6.38 3.93
CA SER A 85 11.97 6.45 2.64
C SER A 85 11.58 7.88 2.22
N LYS A 86 11.83 8.90 3.08
CA LYS A 86 11.68 10.33 2.71
C LYS A 86 12.71 10.81 1.67
N VAL A 87 13.84 10.11 1.52
CA VAL A 87 14.96 10.52 0.66
C VAL A 87 14.66 10.38 -0.84
N PHE A 88 13.68 9.55 -1.22
CA PHE A 88 13.38 9.31 -2.64
C PHE A 88 12.44 10.33 -3.29
N LEU A 89 11.85 11.25 -2.51
CA LEU A 89 10.94 12.28 -3.02
C LEU A 89 11.60 13.64 -3.24
N THR A 90 12.93 13.72 -3.23
CA THR A 90 13.65 14.86 -3.81
C THR A 90 13.99 14.50 -5.24
N LYS A 91 13.23 15.02 -6.22
CA LYS A 91 13.59 14.91 -7.64
C LYS A 91 15.04 15.41 -7.82
N PRO A 92 15.94 14.69 -8.51
CA PRO A 92 17.20 15.29 -8.93
C PRO A 92 16.89 16.38 -9.94
N THR A 93 17.31 17.61 -9.63
CA THR A 93 17.39 18.70 -10.60
C THR A 93 18.23 18.23 -11.78
N ILE A 94 17.63 18.19 -12.97
CA ILE A 94 18.32 17.98 -14.23
C ILE A 94 19.29 19.15 -14.40
N ALA A 95 20.56 18.93 -14.06
CA ALA A 95 21.65 19.78 -14.52
C ALA A 95 22.12 19.19 -15.86
N SER A 96 21.74 19.87 -16.94
CA SER A 96 22.27 19.61 -18.27
C SER A 96 23.74 20.02 -18.29
N ASP A 97 24.66 19.06 -18.42
CA ASP A 97 26.02 19.32 -18.89
C ASP A 97 26.25 18.62 -20.25
N PRO A 98 26.74 19.34 -21.27
CA PRO A 98 26.98 18.77 -22.59
C PRO A 98 28.41 18.25 -22.73
N GLY A 99 28.56 16.95 -22.95
CA GLY A 99 29.74 16.39 -23.62
C GLY A 99 30.27 15.08 -23.05
N ASP A 100 29.79 13.95 -23.59
CA ASP A 100 30.66 12.79 -23.86
C ASP A 100 29.97 11.80 -24.83
N PRO A 101 30.56 11.44 -25.99
CA PRO A 101 30.01 10.42 -26.88
C PRO A 101 30.59 9.06 -26.49
N GLY A 102 29.89 8.32 -25.61
CA GLY A 102 30.42 7.07 -25.07
C GLY A 102 29.38 6.00 -24.78
N ASN A 103 28.94 5.30 -25.83
CA ASN A 103 28.47 3.91 -25.82
C ASN A 103 27.39 3.49 -24.80
N THR A 104 26.13 3.44 -25.25
CA THR A 104 25.14 2.47 -24.73
C THR A 104 24.50 1.74 -25.89
N CYS A 105 25.01 0.54 -26.17
CA CYS A 105 24.29 -0.45 -26.93
C CYS A 105 23.15 -1.02 -26.06
N SER A 106 21.93 -0.96 -26.61
CA SER A 106 20.78 -1.70 -26.09
C SER A 106 21.10 -3.19 -26.09
N SER A 107 20.85 -3.87 -24.97
CA SER A 107 20.68 -5.31 -24.96
C SER A 107 19.54 -5.66 -24.04
N SER A 108 18.40 -5.94 -24.67
CA SER A 108 17.29 -6.67 -24.08
C SER A 108 17.80 -8.04 -23.60
N SER A 109 17.55 -8.42 -22.34
CA SER A 109 17.49 -9.81 -21.91
C SER A 109 16.75 -9.95 -20.59
N SER A 110 15.64 -10.68 -20.63
CA SER A 110 14.87 -11.19 -19.49
C SER A 110 15.77 -11.92 -18.48
N THR A 111 15.45 -11.89 -17.19
CA THR A 111 15.85 -13.00 -16.29
C THR A 111 14.98 -13.08 -15.05
N THR A 112 14.09 -14.07 -15.06
CA THR A 112 13.70 -14.85 -13.89
C THR A 112 14.97 -15.39 -13.19
N ALA A 113 14.95 -15.44 -11.85
CA ALA A 113 15.87 -16.15 -10.95
C ALA A 113 17.18 -15.45 -10.52
N TYR A 114 17.16 -14.87 -9.31
CA TYR A 114 18.19 -15.13 -8.29
C TYR A 114 17.66 -14.81 -6.88
N PHE A 115 17.47 -15.83 -6.04
CA PHE A 115 17.32 -15.69 -4.60
C PHE A 115 18.71 -15.54 -3.99
N SER A 116 18.95 -14.58 -3.10
CA SER A 116 20.19 -14.51 -2.32
C SER A 116 19.84 -14.55 -0.82
N MET A 117 19.89 -15.75 -0.24
CA MET A 117 20.04 -15.95 1.20
C MET A 117 21.53 -16.01 1.48
N ASN A 118 22.09 -15.05 2.21
CA ASN A 118 23.38 -15.20 2.90
C ASN A 118 23.55 -14.11 3.98
N ASN A 119 23.42 -14.51 5.26
CA ASN A 119 24.46 -14.35 6.28
C ASN A 119 24.04 -15.08 7.57
N MET A 120 24.48 -16.33 7.72
CA MET A 120 24.60 -16.99 9.02
C MET A 120 25.93 -17.74 9.01
N GLU A 121 26.94 -17.16 9.67
CA GLU A 121 28.16 -17.87 10.04
C GLU A 121 27.81 -18.98 11.02
N ILE A 122 28.21 -20.22 10.71
CA ILE A 122 28.23 -21.32 11.67
C ILE A 122 29.68 -21.78 11.79
N GLU A 123 30.26 -21.60 12.99
CA GLU A 123 31.54 -22.18 13.36
C GLU A 123 31.48 -23.71 13.31
N ALA A 124 32.45 -24.32 12.63
CA ALA A 124 32.62 -25.77 12.65
C ALA A 124 33.41 -26.18 13.90
N VAL A 125 32.76 -26.93 14.80
CA VAL A 125 33.44 -27.68 15.86
C VAL A 125 34.27 -28.80 15.22
N SER A 126 35.59 -28.70 15.28
CA SER A 126 36.50 -29.76 14.85
C SER A 126 36.73 -30.70 16.02
N GLY A 127 36.21 -31.93 15.92
CA GLY A 127 36.49 -33.01 16.86
C GLY A 127 37.83 -33.69 16.57
N ARG A 128 38.62 -33.88 17.63
CA ARG A 128 39.46 -35.07 17.86
C ARG A 128 39.40 -35.42 19.34
#